data_AF-A0A376VXK1-F1
#
_entry.id   AF-A0A376VXK1-F1
#
_cell.length_a   1.000
_cell.length_b   1.000
_cell.length_c   1.000
_cell.angle_alpha   90.00
_cell.angle_beta   90.00
_cell.angle_gamma   90.00
#
_symmetry.space_group_name_H-M   'P 1'
#
loop_
_entity.id
_entity.type
_entity.pdbx_description
1 polymer ?
#
loop_
_entity_poly.entity_id
_entity_poly.type
_entity_poly.pdbx_seq_one_letter_code
_entity_poly.pdbx_strand_id
1 'polypeptide(L)'
;MNERYLGAREEPSSFASYGTWARTADKLVLTDSKGEKSYYRAKGDALEMLDREGNPIESQFNYTLEPAQSSLPMTPMTLRGMYFYMADAATFTDCATGKRFMVANNAELERGYLAARR
;
A
#
# COMPACT_ATOMS: atom_id res chain seq x y z
N MET A 1 1.43 -1.49 -2.56
CA MET A 1 1.57 -2.14 -3.87
C MET A 1 0.80 -1.31 -4.90
N ASN A 2 1.33 -1.17 -6.12
CA ASN A 2 0.61 -0.57 -7.24
C ASN A 2 0.53 -1.60 -8.36
N GLU A 3 -0.66 -1.78 -8.92
CA GLU A 3 -0.97 -2.79 -9.92
C GLU A 3 -1.68 -2.13 -11.09
N ARG A 4 -1.31 -2.51 -12.31
CA ARG A 4 -1.93 -1.99 -13.53
C ARG A 4 -2.20 -3.15 -14.49
N TYR A 5 -3.45 -3.32 -14.90
CA TYR A 5 -3.80 -4.29 -15.92
C TYR A 5 -3.38 -3.76 -17.30
N LEU A 6 -2.51 -4.50 -17.97
CA LEU A 6 -2.09 -4.21 -19.33
C LEU A 6 -3.19 -4.63 -20.31
N GLY A 7 -3.59 -3.73 -21.23
CA GLY A 7 -4.61 -4.02 -22.24
C GLY A 7 -6.06 -4.02 -21.73
N ALA A 8 -6.31 -3.53 -20.52
CA ALA A 8 -7.66 -3.37 -20.00
C ALA A 8 -8.49 -2.42 -20.88
N ARG A 9 -9.72 -2.83 -21.21
CA ARG A 9 -10.69 -2.02 -21.98
C ARG A 9 -11.56 -1.14 -21.08
N GLU A 10 -11.59 -1.44 -19.79
CA GLU A 10 -12.44 -0.78 -18.79
C GLU A 10 -11.58 -0.11 -17.71
N GLU A 11 -12.04 1.04 -17.24
CA GLU A 11 -11.43 1.79 -16.14
C GLU A 11 -12.19 1.52 -14.82
N PRO A 12 -11.52 1.54 -13.65
CA PRO A 12 -10.10 1.85 -13.47
C PRO A 12 -9.18 0.69 -13.87
N SER A 13 -8.11 0.98 -14.62
CA SER A 13 -7.10 0.00 -15.06
C SER A 13 -5.91 -0.11 -14.11
N SER A 14 -5.82 0.80 -13.13
CA SER A 14 -4.73 0.87 -12.14
C SER A 14 -5.28 0.94 -10.71
N PHE A 15 -4.65 0.21 -9.82
CA PHE A 15 -5.06 0.00 -8.44
C PHE A 15 -3.86 0.17 -7.53
N ALA A 16 -4.12 0.64 -6.31
CA ALA A 16 -3.09 0.71 -5.28
C ALA A 16 -3.66 0.23 -3.95
N SER A 17 -2.80 -0.47 -3.22
CA SER A 17 -3.06 -0.98 -1.88
C SER A 17 -1.90 -0.63 -0.96
N TYR A 18 -2.18 -0.53 0.33
CA TYR A 18 -1.20 -0.33 1.38
C TYR A 18 -1.53 -1.26 2.54
N GLY A 19 -0.58 -1.44 3.45
CA GLY A 19 -0.79 -2.32 4.60
C GLY A 19 0.50 -2.60 5.35
N THR A 20 0.56 -3.77 5.98
CA THR A 20 1.70 -4.24 6.76
C THR A 20 2.45 -5.34 6.02
N TRP A 21 3.67 -5.60 6.44
CA TRP A 21 4.45 -6.71 5.92
C TRP A 21 5.18 -7.41 7.06
N ALA A 22 5.38 -8.72 6.89
CA ALA A 22 6.15 -9.55 7.80
C ALA A 22 7.04 -10.49 6.99
N ARG A 23 8.27 -10.70 7.46
CA ARG A 23 9.20 -11.64 6.85
C ARG A 23 9.39 -12.84 7.77
N THR A 24 9.23 -14.04 7.24
CA THR A 24 9.63 -15.30 7.88
C THR A 24 10.99 -15.75 7.30
N ALA A 25 11.47 -16.92 7.73
CA ALA A 25 12.69 -17.51 7.16
C ALA A 25 12.57 -17.71 5.63
N ASP A 26 11.38 -18.08 5.15
CA ASP A 26 11.19 -18.54 3.77
C ASP A 26 10.41 -17.57 2.88
N LYS A 27 9.57 -16.69 3.46
CA LYS A 27 8.65 -15.84 2.70
C LYS A 27 8.43 -14.46 3.30
N LEU A 28 8.14 -13.52 2.41
CA LEU A 28 7.61 -12.20 2.70
C LEU A 28 6.09 -12.26 2.55
N VAL A 29 5.37 -11.86 3.59
CA VAL A 29 3.91 -11.76 3.60
C VAL A 29 3.54 -10.28 3.59
N LEU A 30 2.81 -9.86 2.56
CA LEU A 30 2.16 -8.56 2.53
C LEU A 30 0.71 -8.75 2.98
N THR A 31 0.24 -7.93 3.91
CA THR A 31 -1.15 -7.90 4.36
C THR A 31 -1.70 -6.52 4.13
N ASP A 32 -2.68 -6.37 3.24
CA ASP A 32 -3.24 -5.07 2.89
C ASP A 32 -4.11 -4.48 4.01
N SER A 33 -4.60 -3.26 3.83
CA SER A 33 -5.43 -2.55 4.80
C SER A 33 -6.79 -3.20 5.05
N LYS A 34 -7.20 -4.17 4.22
CA LYS A 34 -8.43 -4.96 4.36
C LYS A 34 -8.16 -6.34 4.98
N GLY A 35 -6.89 -6.71 5.17
CA GLY A 35 -6.48 -8.00 5.73
C GLY A 35 -6.15 -9.08 4.68
N GLU A 36 -6.25 -8.76 3.39
CA GLU A 36 -5.91 -9.69 2.31
C GLU A 36 -4.40 -9.91 2.24
N LYS A 37 -4.01 -11.17 1.97
CA LYS A 37 -2.61 -11.59 2.01
C LYS A 37 -2.08 -11.90 0.62
N SER A 38 -0.85 -11.47 0.37
CA SER A 38 -0.05 -11.88 -0.78
C SER A 38 1.32 -12.36 -0.30
N TYR A 39 1.84 -13.39 -0.95
CA TYR A 39 3.04 -14.09 -0.52
C TYR A 39 4.13 -13.96 -1.57
N TYR A 40 5.35 -13.72 -1.12
CA TYR A 40 6.52 -13.59 -1.98
C TYR A 40 7.71 -14.33 -1.39
N ARG A 41 8.60 -14.81 -2.25
CA ARG A 41 9.91 -15.35 -1.88
C ARG A 41 11.00 -14.47 -2.46
N ALA A 42 11.99 -14.13 -1.65
CA ALA A 42 13.16 -13.41 -2.13
C ALA A 42 14.06 -14.34 -2.96
N LYS A 43 14.50 -13.89 -4.13
CA LYS A 43 15.39 -14.60 -5.05
C LYS A 43 16.49 -13.64 -5.51
N GLY A 44 17.58 -13.57 -4.73
CA GLY A 44 18.55 -12.48 -4.86
C GLY A 44 17.89 -11.16 -4.51
N ASP A 45 17.95 -10.19 -5.42
CA ASP A 45 17.29 -8.89 -5.27
C ASP A 45 15.82 -8.91 -5.77
N ALA A 46 15.39 -9.97 -6.44
CA ALA A 46 14.04 -10.10 -6.98
C ALA A 46 13.05 -10.69 -5.96
N LEU A 47 11.76 -10.46 -6.19
CA LEU A 47 10.66 -11.07 -5.42
C LEU A 47 9.79 -11.94 -6.33
N GLU A 48 9.74 -13.23 -6.06
CA GLU A 48 8.88 -14.18 -6.75
C GLU A 48 7.55 -14.32 -6.02
N MET A 49 6.43 -14.05 -6.70
CA MET A 49 5.10 -14.21 -6.12
C MET A 49 4.75 -15.69 -5.95
N LEU A 50 4.13 -16.01 -4.82
CA LEU A 50 3.70 -17.36 -4.44
C LEU A 50 2.17 -17.46 -4.53
N ASP A 51 1.64 -18.68 -4.52
CA ASP A 51 0.20 -18.93 -4.49
C ASP A 51 -0.43 -18.51 -3.14
N ARG A 52 -1.75 -18.75 -2.97
CA ARG A 52 -2.51 -18.35 -1.77
C ARG A 52 -2.12 -19.14 -0.52
N GLU A 53 -1.52 -20.31 -0.71
CA GLU A 53 -1.00 -21.19 0.33
C GLU A 53 0.47 -20.88 0.65
N GLY A 54 1.13 -20.10 -0.20
CA GLY A 54 2.54 -19.71 -0.12
C GLY A 54 3.50 -20.73 -0.72
N ASN A 55 3.06 -21.52 -1.70
CA ASN A 55 3.91 -22.39 -2.51
C ASN A 55 4.29 -21.71 -3.84
N PRO A 56 5.34 -22.21 -4.54
CA PRO A 56 5.70 -21.71 -5.86
C PRO A 56 4.54 -21.88 -6.87
N ILE A 57 4.30 -20.85 -7.69
CA ILE A 57 3.30 -20.90 -8.76
C ILE A 57 3.86 -21.68 -9.96
N GLU A 58 3.22 -22.78 -10.34
CA GLU A 58 3.56 -23.51 -11.57
C GLU A 58 2.79 -22.95 -12.77
N SER A 59 3.43 -22.08 -13.55
CA SER A 59 2.83 -21.43 -14.71
C SER A 59 3.88 -21.05 -15.76
N GLN A 60 3.45 -20.87 -17.02
CA GLN A 60 4.30 -20.32 -18.08
C GLN A 60 4.46 -18.80 -17.98
N PHE A 61 3.66 -18.13 -17.16
CA PHE A 61 3.73 -16.68 -16.96
C PHE A 61 4.81 -16.28 -15.95
N ASN A 62 5.37 -15.08 -16.12
CA ASN A 62 6.37 -14.54 -15.21
C ASN A 62 5.69 -13.85 -14.01
N TYR A 63 5.98 -14.34 -12.82
CA TYR A 63 5.49 -13.82 -11.54
C TYR A 63 6.62 -13.22 -10.67
N THR A 64 7.73 -12.83 -11.30
CA THR A 64 8.89 -12.23 -10.62
C THR A 64 8.84 -10.71 -10.74
N LEU A 65 8.93 -10.02 -9.61
CA LEU A 65 9.14 -8.58 -9.51
C LEU A 65 10.65 -8.31 -9.47
N GLU A 66 11.14 -7.63 -10.49
CA GLU A 66 12.53 -7.18 -10.56
C GLU A 66 12.73 -5.85 -9.82
N PRO A 67 13.92 -5.60 -9.26
CA PRO A 67 14.26 -4.29 -8.71
C PRO A 67 14.12 -3.21 -9.77
N ALA A 68 13.35 -2.18 -9.44
CA ALA A 68 13.17 -1.02 -10.30
C ALA A 68 13.12 0.26 -9.47
N GLN A 69 13.66 1.33 -10.04
CA GLN A 69 13.51 2.66 -9.47
C GLN A 69 12.20 3.27 -10.00
N SER A 70 11.26 3.52 -9.11
CA SER A 70 9.95 4.09 -9.43
C SER A 70 9.56 5.18 -8.44
N SER A 71 8.74 6.14 -8.91
CA SER A 71 8.10 7.12 -8.04
C SER A 71 6.99 6.48 -7.21
N LEU A 72 6.63 7.13 -6.11
CA LEU A 72 5.47 6.72 -5.32
C LEU A 72 4.20 6.74 -6.18
N PRO A 73 3.29 5.78 -5.98
CA PRO A 73 2.06 5.71 -6.75
C PRO A 73 1.17 6.94 -6.51
N MET A 74 0.64 7.51 -7.60
CA MET A 74 -0.33 8.61 -7.54
C MET A 74 -1.79 8.12 -7.56
N THR A 75 -2.00 6.82 -7.71
CA THR A 75 -3.33 6.20 -7.66
C THR A 75 -3.96 6.45 -6.29
N PRO A 76 -5.13 7.13 -6.21
CA PRO A 76 -5.77 7.44 -4.95
C PRO A 76 -6.09 6.18 -4.15
N MET A 77 -5.79 6.22 -2.85
CA MET A 77 -6.13 5.17 -1.90
C MET A 77 -7.01 5.78 -0.81
N THR A 78 -8.01 5.02 -0.34
CA THR A 78 -8.81 5.42 0.80
C THR A 78 -8.08 5.08 2.08
N LEU A 79 -7.84 6.08 2.94
CA LEU A 79 -7.24 5.90 4.25
C LEU A 79 -8.23 6.32 5.34
N ARG A 80 -8.17 5.65 6.50
CA ARG A 80 -8.94 6.02 7.69
C ARG A 80 -8.01 6.05 8.89
N GLY A 81 -8.09 7.12 9.67
CA GLY A 81 -7.11 7.38 10.72
C GLY A 81 -7.45 8.57 11.58
N MET A 82 -6.59 8.81 12.56
CA MET A 82 -6.64 9.98 13.42
C MET A 82 -5.88 11.11 12.75
N TYR A 83 -6.60 12.15 12.34
CA TYR A 83 -6.00 13.39 11.85
C TYR A 83 -5.75 14.35 13.02
N PHE A 84 -4.60 15.01 13.02
CA PHE A 84 -4.22 16.00 14.01
C PHE A 84 -3.46 17.14 13.36
N TYR A 85 -3.90 18.37 13.62
CA TYR A 85 -3.28 19.60 13.12
C TYR A 85 -2.98 20.55 14.29
N MET A 86 -1.73 21.02 14.35
CA MET A 86 -1.23 21.99 15.34
C MET A 86 0.03 22.67 14.82
N ALA A 87 0.16 23.99 15.07
CA ALA A 87 1.35 24.77 14.73
C ALA A 87 1.79 24.61 13.26
N ASP A 88 0.85 24.79 12.32
CA ASP A 88 1.08 24.69 10.87
C ASP A 88 1.61 23.34 10.36
N ALA A 89 1.42 22.28 11.17
CA ALA A 89 1.78 20.92 10.82
C ALA A 89 0.60 19.96 11.02
N ALA A 90 0.28 19.21 9.96
CA ALA A 90 -0.73 18.17 9.98
C ALA A 90 -0.09 16.77 10.00
N THR A 91 -0.65 15.89 10.82
CA THR A 91 -0.27 14.48 10.89
C THR A 91 -1.49 13.57 10.81
N PHE A 92 -1.30 12.40 10.25
CA PHE A 92 -2.32 11.36 10.14
C PHE A 92 -1.78 10.04 10.67
N THR A 93 -2.43 9.50 11.68
CA THR A 93 -2.15 8.16 12.19
C THR A 93 -3.14 7.19 11.58
N ASP A 94 -2.66 6.33 10.69
CA ASP A 94 -3.48 5.34 9.99
C ASP A 94 -3.99 4.24 10.94
N CYS A 95 -5.29 3.96 10.90
CA CYS A 95 -5.93 2.94 11.73
C CYS A 95 -5.47 1.53 11.35
N ALA A 96 -5.20 1.25 10.06
CA ALA A 96 -4.91 -0.10 9.58
C ALA A 96 -3.49 -0.56 9.96
N THR A 97 -2.51 0.35 9.90
CA THR A 97 -1.09 0.05 10.11
C THR A 97 -0.54 0.64 11.40
N GLY A 98 -1.26 1.56 12.05
CA GLY A 98 -0.79 2.32 13.21
C GLY A 98 0.34 3.33 12.89
N LYS A 99 0.70 3.50 11.62
CA LYS A 99 1.79 4.39 11.21
C LYS A 99 1.32 5.84 11.17
N ARG A 100 2.23 6.75 11.55
CA ARG A 100 2.00 8.20 11.52
C ARG A 100 2.71 8.81 10.32
N PHE A 101 1.98 9.58 9.53
CA PHE A 101 2.45 10.26 8.33
C PHE A 101 2.28 11.77 8.47
N MET A 102 3.15 12.54 7.82
CA MET A 102 2.92 13.96 7.58
C MET A 102 1.86 14.11 6.48
N VAL A 103 0.91 15.00 6.70
CA VAL A 103 -0.09 15.35 5.67
C VAL A 103 0.33 16.67 5.05
N ALA A 104 0.31 16.74 3.72
CA ALA A 104 0.55 18.00 3.02
C ALA A 104 -0.48 19.06 3.45
N ASN A 105 -0.02 20.30 3.60
CA ASN A 105 -0.88 21.40 4.07
C ASN A 105 -2.08 21.59 3.13
N ASN A 106 -3.27 21.70 3.73
CA ASN A 106 -4.52 21.86 3.03
C ASN A 106 -5.52 22.61 3.92
N ALA A 107 -5.78 23.86 3.56
CA ALA A 107 -6.58 24.78 4.38
C ALA A 107 -8.03 24.33 4.57
N GLU A 108 -8.62 23.59 3.62
CA GLU A 108 -9.98 23.07 3.77
C GLU A 108 -10.03 21.93 4.80
N LEU A 109 -9.09 20.98 4.70
CA LEU A 109 -8.98 19.86 5.63
C LEU A 109 -8.67 20.34 7.06
N GLU A 110 -7.75 21.30 7.21
CA GLU A 110 -7.38 21.91 8.48
C GLU A 110 -8.58 22.62 9.14
N ARG A 111 -9.33 23.42 8.38
CA ARG A 111 -10.57 24.07 8.87
C ARG A 111 -11.62 23.04 9.27
N GLY A 112 -11.81 21.99 8.47
CA GLY A 112 -12.75 20.91 8.76
C GLY A 112 -12.43 20.21 10.07
N TYR A 113 -11.15 19.91 10.31
CA TYR A 113 -10.69 19.34 11.57
C TYR A 113 -10.93 20.27 12.77
N LEU A 114 -10.57 21.55 12.66
CA LEU A 114 -10.74 22.53 13.74
C LEU A 114 -12.21 22.75 14.10
N ALA A 115 -13.12 22.63 13.13
CA ALA A 115 -14.55 22.68 13.36
C ALA A 115 -15.07 21.43 14.09
N ALA A 116 -14.58 20.24 13.71
CA ALA A 116 -15.03 18.95 14.26
C ALA A 116 -14.44 18.60 15.63
N ARG A 117 -13.30 19.19 16.01
CA ARG A 117 -12.64 18.94 17.31
C ARG A 117 -13.37 19.60 18.50
N ARG A 118 -14.30 20.52 18.25
CA ARG A 118 -15.03 21.24 19.31
C ARG A 118 -16.03 20.38 20.05
#